data_AF-A0A2V6GCE2-F1
#
_entry.id   AF-A0A2V6GCE2-F1
#
_cell.length_a   1.000
_cell.length_b   1.000
_cell.length_c   1.000
_cell.angle_alpha   90.00
_cell.angle_beta   90.00
_cell.angle_gamma   90.00
#
_symmetry.space_group_name_H-M   'P 1'
#
loop_
_entity.id
_entity.type
_entity.pdbx_description
1 polymer ?
#
loop_
_entity_poly.entity_id
_entity_poly.type
_entity_poly.pdbx_seq_one_letter_code
_entity_poly.pdbx_strand_id
1 'polypeptide(L)'
;MAKRVAAIRKSGEEPIIRVIAKGLTEKEAFLVEATLIWKLGRSLENIVQGHHSRRVFRPLYSMHVQLPEFDFFNDIYYVNVAEGPHRSWEDCRRFGFLAAGNGRNWSEQLDRLNLGDVVVAYLTGSGYAGVGVVERRAVRVKQFRFRGKPLQPAQLREPNLFENADDPELAQYLVAIRWQKTVPRGEAKFQRNAGLYAPQRVVASLATQPKTRKFIEEAFNLSLDELAGGTSLTSRNH
;
A
#
# COMPACT_ATOMS: atom_id res chain seq x y z
N MET A 1 23.00 16.60 -5.34
CA MET A 1 22.47 15.26 -5.65
C MET A 1 22.49 14.93 -7.15
N ALA A 2 21.95 15.77 -8.03
CA ALA A 2 21.86 15.53 -9.48
C ALA A 2 23.18 15.15 -10.18
N LYS A 3 24.32 15.79 -9.85
CA LYS A 3 25.63 15.47 -10.44
C LYS A 3 26.13 14.05 -10.11
N ARG A 4 25.91 13.57 -8.89
CA ARG A 4 26.29 12.20 -8.47
C ARG A 4 25.36 11.15 -9.10
N VAL A 5 24.06 11.45 -9.17
CA VAL A 5 23.07 10.60 -9.87
C VAL A 5 23.43 10.43 -11.35
N ALA A 6 23.82 11.52 -12.02
CA ALA A 6 24.26 11.48 -13.41
C ALA A 6 25.55 10.67 -13.61
N ALA A 7 26.52 10.76 -12.67
CA ALA A 7 27.75 9.98 -12.73
C ALA A 7 27.51 8.47 -12.56
N ILE A 8 26.64 8.06 -11.62
CA ILE A 8 26.28 6.66 -11.40
C ILE A 8 25.54 6.08 -12.62
N ARG A 9 24.61 6.86 -13.20
CA ARG A 9 23.94 6.45 -14.45
C ARG A 9 24.92 6.31 -15.62
N LYS A 10 25.95 7.15 -15.67
CA LYS A 10 27.01 7.08 -16.69
C LYS A 10 27.88 5.82 -16.55
N SER A 11 27.97 5.21 -15.36
CA SER A 11 28.69 3.95 -15.14
C SER A 11 27.84 2.70 -15.36
N GLY A 12 26.58 2.83 -15.80
CA GLY A 12 25.68 1.70 -16.07
C GLY A 12 25.02 1.11 -14.82
N GLU A 13 25.17 1.75 -13.66
CA GLU A 13 24.53 1.35 -12.41
C GLU A 13 23.25 2.16 -12.17
N GLU A 14 22.25 1.54 -11.54
CA GLU A 14 21.08 2.29 -11.08
C GLU A 14 21.35 2.92 -9.70
N PRO A 15 21.22 4.25 -9.57
CA PRO A 15 21.45 4.92 -8.29
C PRO A 15 20.37 4.52 -7.28
N ILE A 16 20.75 3.82 -6.23
CA ILE A 16 19.86 3.51 -5.10
C ILE A 16 19.76 4.75 -4.20
N ILE A 17 18.59 5.39 -4.20
CA ILE A 17 18.29 6.51 -3.29
C ILE A 17 17.42 5.96 -2.15
N ARG A 18 17.89 6.12 -0.90
CA ARG A 18 17.21 5.70 0.32
C ARG A 18 17.09 6.86 1.28
N VAL A 19 15.93 6.99 1.92
CA VAL A 19 15.75 7.94 3.02
C VAL A 19 16.29 7.31 4.30
N ILE A 20 17.14 8.07 5.00
CA ILE A 20 17.77 7.66 6.26
C ILE A 20 17.04 8.29 7.46
N ALA A 21 16.45 9.47 7.26
CA ALA A 21 15.68 10.17 8.28
C ALA A 21 14.47 10.93 7.69
N LYS A 22 13.36 11.00 8.43
CA LYS A 22 12.12 11.69 8.02
C LYS A 22 11.51 12.53 9.15
N GLY A 23 10.64 13.48 8.78
CA GLY A 23 9.84 14.26 9.74
C GLY A 23 10.66 15.18 10.65
N LEU A 24 11.83 15.62 10.19
CA LEU A 24 12.73 16.50 10.94
C LEU A 24 12.25 17.95 10.85
N THR A 25 12.25 18.66 11.98
CA THR A 25 12.23 20.13 11.99
C THR A 25 13.52 20.68 11.38
N GLU A 26 13.54 21.95 10.99
CA GLU A 26 14.73 22.59 10.38
C GLU A 26 15.97 22.49 11.30
N LYS A 27 15.79 22.68 12.61
CA LYS A 27 16.86 22.54 13.61
C LYS A 27 17.36 21.09 13.73
N GLU A 28 16.46 20.11 13.68
CA GLU A 28 16.83 18.70 13.72
C GLU A 28 17.51 18.25 12.43
N ALA A 29 17.06 18.74 11.27
CA ALA A 29 17.68 18.49 9.98
C ALA A 29 19.13 18.99 9.94
N PHE A 30 19.37 20.20 10.46
CA PHE A 30 20.71 20.77 10.58
C PHE A 30 21.62 19.95 11.51
N LEU A 31 21.10 19.53 12.67
CA LEU A 31 21.82 18.66 13.61
C LEU A 31 22.17 17.30 12.99
N VAL A 32 21.23 16.71 12.25
CA VAL A 32 21.40 15.42 11.55
C VAL A 32 22.39 15.55 10.39
N GLU A 33 22.33 16.61 9.60
CA GLU A 33 23.30 16.91 8.55
C GLU A 33 24.72 17.03 9.14
N ALA A 34 24.87 17.81 10.22
CA ALA A 34 26.14 17.97 10.92
C ALA A 34 26.70 16.66 11.49
N THR A 35 25.86 15.72 11.95
CA THR A 35 26.31 14.43 12.50
C THR A 35 26.52 13.33 11.45
N LEU A 36 25.72 13.29 10.37
CA LEU A 36 25.84 12.29 9.31
C LEU A 36 27.04 12.55 8.40
N ILE A 37 27.39 13.82 8.13
CA ILE A 37 28.57 14.20 7.33
C ILE A 37 29.85 13.63 7.95
N TRP A 38 29.95 13.59 9.29
CA TRP A 38 31.11 13.06 10.00
C TRP A 38 31.18 11.52 10.06
N LYS A 39 30.05 10.82 9.89
CA LYS A 39 29.99 9.34 10.01
C LYS A 39 30.01 8.57 8.69
N LEU A 40 29.61 9.21 7.58
CA LEU A 40 29.68 8.63 6.23
C LEU A 40 31.10 8.26 5.77
N GLY A 41 32.14 8.67 6.50
CA GLY A 41 33.54 8.34 6.21
C GLY A 41 34.09 7.06 6.88
N ARG A 42 33.45 6.49 7.93
CA ARG A 42 34.02 5.34 8.67
C ARG A 42 33.02 4.28 9.20
N SER A 43 31.76 4.60 9.49
CA SER A 43 30.76 3.60 9.98
C SER A 43 29.32 4.12 9.91
N LEU A 44 28.37 3.30 9.44
CA LEU A 44 26.92 3.61 9.33
C LEU A 44 26.13 3.41 10.64
N GLU A 45 26.74 3.63 11.80
CA GLU A 45 26.07 3.40 13.09
C GLU A 45 25.40 4.66 13.62
N ASN A 46 24.07 4.64 13.66
CA ASN A 46 23.25 5.66 14.28
C ASN A 46 23.21 5.44 15.80
N ILE A 47 23.76 6.37 16.60
CA ILE A 47 23.88 6.25 18.07
C ILE A 47 22.85 7.16 18.77
N VAL A 48 21.83 7.66 18.07
CA VAL A 48 20.79 8.47 18.73
C VAL A 48 19.89 7.56 19.56
N GLN A 49 20.21 7.46 20.87
CA GLN A 49 19.39 6.76 21.86
C GLN A 49 18.25 7.68 22.33
N GLY A 50 17.01 7.18 22.25
CA GLY A 50 15.81 7.90 22.71
C GLY A 50 14.52 7.36 22.08
N HIS A 51 13.38 7.61 22.73
CA HIS A 51 12.06 7.08 22.33
C HIS A 51 11.60 7.54 20.93
N HIS A 52 12.21 8.61 20.39
CA HIS A 52 11.91 9.21 19.08
C HIS A 52 12.71 8.60 17.91
N SER A 53 13.78 7.82 18.16
CA SER A 53 14.73 7.41 17.11
C SER A 53 14.13 6.44 16.10
N ARG A 54 13.22 5.54 16.50
CA ARG A 54 12.61 4.54 15.61
C ARG A 54 11.61 5.11 14.60
N ARG A 55 11.05 6.30 14.86
CA ARG A 55 10.12 6.97 13.94
C ARG A 55 10.85 7.93 13.00
N VAL A 56 11.95 8.49 13.46
CA VAL A 56 12.71 9.50 12.72
C VAL A 56 13.77 8.85 11.83
N PHE A 57 14.47 7.84 12.32
CA PHE A 57 15.58 7.20 11.60
C PHE A 57 15.26 5.80 11.14
N ARG A 58 15.80 5.46 9.97
CA ARG A 58 15.69 4.14 9.36
C ARG A 58 16.29 3.10 10.32
N PRO A 59 15.62 1.95 10.55
CA PRO A 59 16.20 0.84 11.32
C PRO A 59 17.58 0.41 10.80
N LEU A 60 18.47 0.01 11.71
CA LEU A 60 19.80 -0.50 11.34
C LEU A 60 19.69 -1.70 10.40
N TYR A 61 20.67 -1.84 9.50
CA TYR A 61 20.76 -2.91 8.50
C TYR A 61 19.57 -3.06 7.54
N SER A 62 18.68 -2.07 7.46
CA SER A 62 17.47 -2.14 6.62
C SER A 62 17.60 -1.45 5.25
N MET A 63 18.80 -1.00 4.86
CA MET A 63 19.03 -0.27 3.60
C MET A 63 18.71 -1.09 2.34
N HIS A 64 18.81 -2.42 2.47
CA HIS A 64 18.53 -3.38 1.39
C HIS A 64 17.02 -3.66 1.21
N VAL A 65 16.16 -3.23 2.15
CA VAL A 65 14.71 -3.49 2.14
C VAL A 65 13.95 -2.17 1.99
N GLN A 66 12.94 -2.12 1.13
CA GLN A 66 12.02 -0.97 1.07
C GLN A 66 11.20 -0.87 2.36
N LEU A 67 11.20 0.29 3.02
CA LEU A 67 10.43 0.53 4.26
C LEU A 67 9.32 1.56 4.04
N PRO A 68 8.08 1.26 4.51
CA PRO A 68 7.00 2.26 4.55
C PRO A 68 7.43 3.48 5.34
N GLU A 69 6.95 4.66 4.96
CA GLU A 69 7.25 5.98 5.54
C GLU A 69 8.69 6.50 5.32
N PHE A 70 9.65 5.65 4.96
CA PHE A 70 11.00 6.07 4.57
C PHE A 70 11.13 6.12 3.05
N ASP A 71 10.82 5.02 2.37
CA ASP A 71 11.03 4.94 0.93
C ASP A 71 9.78 5.37 0.14
N PHE A 72 8.59 5.35 0.77
CA PHE A 72 7.32 5.79 0.19
C PHE A 72 6.40 6.39 1.27
N PHE A 73 5.61 7.40 0.91
CA PHE A 73 4.48 7.85 1.73
C PHE A 73 3.29 6.92 1.47
N ASN A 74 2.61 6.47 2.53
CA ASN A 74 1.41 5.68 2.37
C ASN A 74 0.31 6.57 1.80
N ASP A 75 -0.32 6.14 0.72
CA ASP A 75 -1.46 6.82 0.11
C ASP A 75 -2.73 5.96 0.30
N ILE A 76 -3.88 6.55 -0.02
CA ILE A 76 -5.19 5.95 0.15
C ILE A 76 -5.74 5.68 -1.24
N TYR A 77 -5.97 4.40 -1.55
CA TYR A 77 -6.39 3.93 -2.86
C TYR A 77 -7.78 3.34 -2.83
N TYR A 78 -8.56 3.67 -3.85
CA TYR A 78 -9.69 2.88 -4.30
C TYR A 78 -9.20 1.65 -5.06
N VAL A 79 -9.79 0.49 -4.77
CA VAL A 79 -9.56 -0.73 -5.54
C VAL A 79 -10.89 -1.36 -5.96
N ASN A 80 -11.13 -1.47 -7.26
CA ASN A 80 -12.32 -2.13 -7.79
C ASN A 80 -12.19 -3.65 -7.68
N VAL A 81 -13.14 -4.26 -6.99
CA VAL A 81 -13.31 -5.70 -6.88
C VAL A 81 -14.32 -6.13 -7.93
N ALA A 82 -13.80 -6.59 -9.07
CA ALA A 82 -14.60 -7.16 -10.14
C ALA A 82 -14.94 -8.62 -9.80
N GLU A 83 -16.08 -8.82 -9.13
CA GLU A 83 -16.66 -10.14 -8.92
C GLU A 83 -17.11 -10.76 -10.25
N GLY A 84 -16.96 -12.07 -10.35
CA GLY A 84 -17.27 -12.82 -11.55
C GLY A 84 -16.70 -14.24 -11.47
N PRO A 85 -16.57 -14.94 -12.61
CA PRO A 85 -16.24 -16.36 -12.62
C PRO A 85 -14.85 -16.69 -12.06
N HIS A 86 -13.96 -15.71 -11.91
CA HIS A 86 -12.59 -15.91 -11.38
C HIS A 86 -12.36 -15.31 -10.00
N ARG A 87 -13.27 -14.48 -9.48
CA ARG A 87 -13.02 -13.67 -8.29
C ARG A 87 -14.29 -13.52 -7.47
N SER A 88 -14.18 -13.80 -6.18
CA SER A 88 -15.22 -13.54 -5.19
C SER A 88 -14.73 -12.57 -4.12
N TRP A 89 -15.58 -11.62 -3.76
CA TRP A 89 -15.33 -10.76 -2.61
C TRP A 89 -15.20 -11.55 -1.30
N GLU A 90 -15.95 -12.63 -1.16
CA GLU A 90 -15.88 -13.48 0.04
C GLU A 90 -14.51 -14.15 0.18
N ASP A 91 -13.89 -14.57 -0.94
CA ASP A 91 -12.52 -15.08 -0.93
C ASP A 91 -11.51 -13.98 -0.57
N CYS A 92 -11.64 -12.79 -1.18
CA CYS A 92 -10.82 -11.62 -0.86
C CYS A 92 -10.84 -11.28 0.64
N ARG A 93 -12.03 -11.30 1.25
CA ARG A 93 -12.23 -11.07 2.70
C ARG A 93 -11.61 -12.16 3.54
N ARG A 94 -11.91 -13.42 3.22
CA ARG A 94 -11.51 -14.59 4.01
C ARG A 94 -10.00 -14.82 4.00
N PHE A 95 -9.35 -14.61 2.86
CA PHE A 95 -7.94 -14.89 2.65
C PHE A 95 -7.06 -13.63 2.56
N GLY A 96 -7.62 -12.44 2.84
CA GLY A 96 -6.86 -11.21 2.99
C GLY A 96 -6.14 -10.78 1.72
N PHE A 97 -6.86 -10.65 0.61
CA PHE A 97 -6.28 -10.18 -0.64
C PHE A 97 -7.23 -9.31 -1.46
N LEU A 98 -6.66 -8.59 -2.43
CA LEU A 98 -7.37 -8.04 -3.58
C LEU A 98 -6.71 -8.58 -4.84
N ALA A 99 -7.48 -8.78 -5.91
CA ALA A 99 -7.01 -9.47 -7.11
C ALA A 99 -7.39 -8.75 -8.41
N ALA A 100 -6.49 -8.81 -9.39
CA ALA A 100 -6.69 -8.40 -10.77
C ALA A 100 -5.84 -9.27 -11.70
N GLY A 101 -6.30 -9.50 -12.93
CA GLY A 101 -5.68 -10.43 -13.87
C GLY A 101 -6.51 -10.55 -15.15
N ASN A 102 -6.27 -11.63 -15.91
CA ASN A 102 -6.81 -11.81 -17.27
C ASN A 102 -6.34 -10.69 -18.21
N GLY A 103 -5.05 -10.33 -18.12
CA GLY A 103 -4.40 -9.27 -18.87
C GLY A 103 -3.52 -8.39 -17.97
N ARG A 104 -2.30 -8.07 -18.43
CA ARG A 104 -1.36 -7.22 -17.68
C ARG A 104 -1.85 -5.81 -17.46
N ASN A 105 -2.56 -5.21 -18.43
CA ASN A 105 -3.16 -3.88 -18.30
C ASN A 105 -4.07 -3.73 -17.06
N TRP A 106 -4.59 -4.84 -16.52
CA TRP A 106 -5.38 -4.88 -15.30
C TRP A 106 -4.54 -5.20 -14.07
N SER A 107 -3.72 -6.25 -14.13
CA SER A 107 -2.93 -6.72 -12.98
C SER A 107 -1.80 -5.75 -12.59
N GLU A 108 -1.16 -5.09 -13.55
CA GLU A 108 -0.08 -4.13 -13.30
C GLU A 108 -0.55 -2.90 -12.50
N GLN A 109 -1.85 -2.59 -12.51
CA GLN A 109 -2.38 -1.50 -11.69
C GLN A 109 -2.22 -1.78 -10.19
N LEU A 110 -2.18 -3.06 -9.78
CA LEU A 110 -1.89 -3.45 -8.40
C LEU A 110 -0.42 -3.21 -8.02
N ASP A 111 0.49 -3.07 -8.98
CA ASP A 111 1.92 -2.83 -8.72
C ASP A 111 2.16 -1.42 -8.13
N ARG A 112 1.15 -0.53 -8.25
CA ARG A 112 1.10 0.80 -7.62
C ARG A 112 0.92 0.74 -6.10
N LEU A 113 0.41 -0.37 -5.58
CA LEU A 113 0.14 -0.56 -4.16
C LEU A 113 1.40 -1.03 -3.45
N ASN A 114 1.89 -0.20 -2.53
CA ASN A 114 3.05 -0.47 -1.71
C ASN A 114 2.65 -0.92 -0.31
N LEU A 115 3.58 -1.59 0.37
CA LEU A 115 3.43 -1.94 1.78
C LEU A 115 3.05 -0.69 2.59
N GLY A 116 1.98 -0.78 3.38
CA GLY A 116 1.49 0.34 4.21
C GLY A 116 0.42 1.21 3.57
N ASP A 117 0.21 1.15 2.25
CA ASP A 117 -0.87 1.87 1.60
C ASP A 117 -2.24 1.42 2.13
N VAL A 118 -3.16 2.38 2.27
CA VAL A 118 -4.55 2.10 2.63
C VAL A 118 -5.32 1.80 1.36
N VAL A 119 -6.10 0.71 1.37
CA VAL A 119 -6.97 0.34 0.26
C VAL A 119 -8.42 0.34 0.72
N VAL A 120 -9.29 0.82 -0.16
CA VAL A 120 -10.74 0.79 -0.01
C VAL A 120 -11.30 -0.05 -1.16
N ALA A 121 -11.80 -1.23 -0.81
CA ALA A 121 -12.39 -2.18 -1.75
C ALA A 121 -13.79 -1.71 -2.15
N TYR A 122 -14.04 -1.65 -3.45
CA TYR A 122 -15.34 -1.30 -4.02
C TYR A 122 -15.88 -2.42 -4.89
N LEU A 123 -17.11 -2.84 -4.63
CA LEU A 123 -17.83 -3.82 -5.42
C LEU A 123 -18.68 -3.09 -6.46
N THR A 124 -18.37 -3.30 -7.73
CA THR A 124 -19.15 -2.71 -8.83
C THR A 124 -20.64 -3.08 -8.69
N GLY A 125 -21.49 -2.05 -8.68
CA GLY A 125 -22.94 -2.18 -8.53
C GLY A 125 -23.44 -2.34 -7.09
N SER A 126 -22.56 -2.42 -6.09
CA SER A 126 -22.97 -2.55 -4.67
C SER A 126 -22.43 -1.45 -3.77
N GLY A 127 -21.15 -1.10 -3.85
CA GLY A 127 -20.57 -0.06 -3.00
C GLY A 127 -19.22 -0.41 -2.40
N TYR A 128 -18.75 0.43 -1.48
CA TYR A 128 -17.53 0.16 -0.71
C TYR A 128 -17.78 -0.96 0.29
N ALA A 129 -16.96 -2.00 0.25
CA ALA A 129 -17.18 -3.21 1.02
C ALA A 129 -16.08 -3.47 2.06
N GLY A 130 -14.94 -2.80 1.97
CA GLY A 130 -13.90 -2.95 2.98
C GLY A 130 -12.81 -1.90 2.93
N VAL A 131 -12.14 -1.73 4.06
CA VAL A 131 -10.96 -0.89 4.24
C VAL A 131 -9.86 -1.76 4.85
N GLY A 132 -8.67 -1.70 4.25
CA GLY A 132 -7.52 -2.50 4.66
C GLY A 132 -6.20 -1.79 4.39
N VAL A 133 -5.12 -2.42 4.85
CA VAL A 133 -3.75 -1.94 4.65
C VAL A 133 -2.98 -3.00 3.87
N VAL A 134 -2.21 -2.60 2.87
CA VAL A 134 -1.36 -3.51 2.09
C VAL A 134 -0.26 -4.08 2.99
N GLU A 135 -0.21 -5.42 3.10
CA GLU A 135 0.83 -6.17 3.82
C GLU A 135 1.94 -6.70 2.92
N ARG A 136 1.64 -6.90 1.63
CA ARG A 136 2.61 -7.37 0.65
C ARG A 136 2.15 -6.99 -0.74
N ARG A 137 3.12 -6.59 -1.58
CA ARG A 137 2.91 -6.27 -2.99
C ARG A 137 2.26 -7.43 -3.75
N ALA A 138 1.68 -7.08 -4.90
CA ALA A 138 1.05 -8.03 -5.79
C ALA A 138 2.02 -9.15 -6.21
N VAL A 139 1.55 -10.39 -6.13
CA VAL A 139 2.25 -11.58 -6.64
C VAL A 139 1.27 -12.45 -7.41
N ARG A 140 1.74 -13.28 -8.33
CA ARG A 140 0.87 -14.26 -9.02
C ARG A 140 0.20 -15.18 -8.01
N VAL A 141 -1.02 -15.62 -8.31
CA VAL A 141 -1.85 -16.45 -7.42
C VAL A 141 -1.11 -17.68 -6.87
N LYS A 142 -0.27 -18.36 -7.68
CA LYS A 142 0.57 -19.50 -7.24
C LYS A 142 1.63 -19.15 -6.20
N GLN A 143 2.07 -17.90 -6.18
CA GLN A 143 3.08 -17.40 -5.24
C GLN A 143 2.43 -16.81 -3.97
N PHE A 144 1.12 -16.55 -4.00
CA PHE A 144 0.42 -15.97 -2.88
C PHE A 144 0.38 -16.94 -1.69
N ARG A 145 0.69 -16.40 -0.51
CA ARG A 145 0.60 -17.14 0.75
C ARG A 145 -0.26 -16.39 1.76
N PHE A 146 -1.25 -17.07 2.31
CA PHE A 146 -2.07 -16.61 3.42
C PHE A 146 -1.61 -17.28 4.71
N ARG A 147 -1.20 -16.49 5.71
CA ARG A 147 -0.66 -17.00 6.98
C ARG A 147 0.44 -18.07 6.79
N GLY A 148 1.33 -17.82 5.83
CA GLY A 148 2.45 -18.72 5.49
C GLY A 148 2.08 -19.93 4.62
N LYS A 149 0.79 -20.20 4.37
CA LYS A 149 0.35 -21.35 3.56
C LYS A 149 0.00 -20.93 2.13
N PRO A 150 0.33 -21.75 1.10
CA PRO A 150 -0.18 -21.51 -0.25
C PRO A 150 -1.71 -21.54 -0.26
N LEU A 151 -2.31 -20.68 -1.08
CA LEU A 151 -3.74 -20.73 -1.36
C LEU A 151 -4.05 -21.96 -2.23
N GLN A 152 -5.11 -22.70 -1.91
CA GLN A 152 -5.52 -23.89 -2.66
C GLN A 152 -6.88 -23.64 -3.33
N PRO A 153 -7.08 -24.03 -4.61
CA PRO A 153 -8.36 -23.86 -5.31
C PRO A 153 -9.56 -24.43 -4.53
N ALA A 154 -9.39 -25.60 -3.89
CA ALA A 154 -10.44 -26.26 -3.11
C ALA A 154 -10.94 -25.47 -1.89
N GLN A 155 -10.24 -24.41 -1.48
CA GLN A 155 -10.64 -23.57 -0.34
C GLN A 155 -11.43 -22.34 -0.78
N LEU A 156 -11.42 -22.03 -2.07
CA LEU A 156 -12.02 -20.84 -2.66
C LEU A 156 -13.47 -21.09 -3.05
N ARG A 157 -14.28 -20.05 -2.93
CA ARG A 157 -15.60 -20.01 -3.55
C ARG A 157 -15.49 -19.98 -5.07
N GLU A 158 -14.51 -19.24 -5.61
CA GLU A 158 -14.23 -19.16 -7.05
C GLU A 158 -12.86 -19.78 -7.38
N PRO A 159 -12.78 -21.09 -7.64
CA PRO A 159 -11.52 -21.78 -7.91
C PRO A 159 -10.86 -21.35 -9.22
N ASN A 160 -11.62 -20.78 -10.18
CA ASN A 160 -11.08 -20.29 -11.45
C ASN A 160 -10.17 -19.05 -11.29
N LEU A 161 -9.98 -18.56 -10.05
CA LEU A 161 -8.86 -17.67 -9.71
C LEU A 161 -7.51 -18.26 -10.19
N PHE A 162 -7.40 -19.59 -10.26
CA PHE A 162 -6.22 -20.32 -10.69
C PHE A 162 -6.19 -20.73 -12.17
N GLU A 163 -7.22 -20.46 -12.96
CA GLU A 163 -7.38 -20.99 -14.33
C GLU A 163 -6.16 -20.70 -15.23
N ASN A 164 -5.65 -19.47 -15.19
CA ASN A 164 -4.50 -19.03 -15.99
C ASN A 164 -3.23 -18.86 -15.15
N ALA A 165 -3.09 -19.57 -14.04
CA ALA A 165 -2.05 -19.28 -13.05
C ALA A 165 -0.60 -19.49 -13.52
N ASP A 166 -0.39 -20.24 -14.61
CA ASP A 166 0.92 -20.47 -15.22
C ASP A 166 1.32 -19.42 -16.25
N ASP A 167 0.36 -18.68 -16.80
CA ASP A 167 0.61 -17.64 -17.79
C ASP A 167 0.80 -16.28 -17.08
N PRO A 168 2.00 -15.66 -17.09
CA PRO A 168 2.21 -14.38 -16.44
C PRO A 168 1.37 -13.24 -17.02
N GLU A 169 0.93 -13.32 -18.28
CA GLU A 169 0.12 -12.30 -18.93
C GLU A 169 -1.36 -12.37 -18.53
N LEU A 170 -1.84 -13.58 -18.23
CA LEU A 170 -3.24 -13.86 -17.93
C LEU A 170 -3.52 -14.18 -16.46
N ALA A 171 -2.50 -14.57 -15.69
CA ALA A 171 -2.65 -14.96 -14.29
C ALA A 171 -3.31 -13.86 -13.44
N GLN A 172 -4.00 -14.30 -12.39
CA GLN A 172 -4.44 -13.40 -11.33
C GLN A 172 -3.23 -13.01 -10.47
N TYR A 173 -3.09 -11.72 -10.23
CA TYR A 173 -2.16 -11.13 -9.28
C TYR A 173 -2.91 -10.71 -8.04
N LEU A 174 -2.37 -11.06 -6.88
CA LEU A 174 -2.98 -10.87 -5.57
C LEU A 174 -2.08 -9.98 -4.73
N VAL A 175 -2.60 -8.83 -4.31
CA VAL A 175 -2.00 -7.98 -3.27
C VAL A 175 -2.51 -8.44 -1.90
N ALA A 176 -1.61 -8.64 -0.93
CA ALA A 176 -2.01 -9.10 0.40
C ALA A 176 -2.50 -7.93 1.24
N ILE A 177 -3.68 -8.05 1.84
CA ILE A 177 -4.35 -6.99 2.58
C ILE A 177 -4.64 -7.45 4.01
N ARG A 178 -4.21 -6.64 4.98
CA ARG A 178 -4.72 -6.67 6.36
C ARG A 178 -6.00 -5.87 6.44
N TRP A 179 -7.12 -6.57 6.43
CA TRP A 179 -8.43 -5.95 6.58
C TRP A 179 -8.60 -5.31 7.96
N GLN A 180 -9.03 -4.05 8.00
CA GLN A 180 -9.43 -3.35 9.23
C GLN A 180 -10.93 -3.47 9.45
N LYS A 181 -11.71 -3.25 8.38
CA LYS A 181 -13.15 -3.43 8.35
C LYS A 181 -13.55 -4.04 7.02
N THR A 182 -14.47 -5.00 7.05
CA THR A 182 -15.12 -5.54 5.85
C THR A 182 -16.58 -5.82 6.14
N VAL A 183 -17.41 -5.74 5.12
CA VAL A 183 -18.82 -6.13 5.14
C VAL A 183 -19.10 -7.09 3.98
N PRO A 184 -20.09 -7.99 4.11
CA PRO A 184 -20.56 -8.79 2.98
C PRO A 184 -21.15 -7.91 1.88
N ARG A 185 -21.27 -8.46 0.66
CA ARG A 185 -21.77 -7.72 -0.52
C ARG A 185 -23.09 -6.98 -0.27
N GLY A 186 -24.04 -7.61 0.43
CA GLY A 186 -25.35 -7.02 0.73
C GLY A 186 -25.33 -5.82 1.68
N GLU A 187 -24.21 -5.61 2.38
CA GLU A 187 -24.03 -4.52 3.34
C GLU A 187 -23.03 -3.46 2.85
N ALA A 188 -22.59 -3.57 1.58
CA ALA A 188 -21.70 -2.61 0.95
C ALA A 188 -22.26 -1.19 1.08
N LYS A 189 -21.39 -0.26 1.43
CA LYS A 189 -21.73 1.12 1.74
C LYS A 189 -21.75 1.94 0.46
N PHE A 190 -22.92 2.45 0.08
CA PHE A 190 -23.04 3.39 -1.02
C PHE A 190 -24.25 4.28 -0.84
N GLN A 191 -24.10 5.56 -1.18
CA GLN A 191 -25.21 6.50 -1.22
C GLN A 191 -25.43 6.97 -2.66
N ARG A 192 -26.61 6.64 -3.21
CA ARG A 192 -26.99 7.05 -4.57
C ARG A 192 -27.06 8.58 -4.65
N ASN A 193 -26.65 9.13 -5.80
CA ASN A 193 -26.66 10.56 -6.08
C ASN A 193 -25.82 11.43 -5.13
N ALA A 194 -24.96 10.83 -4.30
CA ALA A 194 -24.04 11.56 -3.42
C ALA A 194 -22.73 11.95 -4.12
N GLY A 195 -22.53 11.63 -5.40
CA GLY A 195 -21.29 11.95 -6.11
C GLY A 195 -20.05 11.26 -5.54
N LEU A 196 -20.21 10.03 -5.05
CA LEU A 196 -19.11 9.20 -4.54
C LEU A 196 -18.23 8.69 -5.69
N TYR A 197 -16.92 8.63 -5.45
CA TYR A 197 -15.91 8.33 -6.46
C TYR A 197 -15.78 6.82 -6.72
N ALA A 198 -16.32 6.35 -7.85
CA ALA A 198 -16.28 4.96 -8.26
C ALA A 198 -15.86 4.81 -9.74
N PRO A 199 -14.58 5.05 -10.07
CA PRO A 199 -14.09 4.92 -11.44
C PRO A 199 -14.04 3.45 -11.89
N GLN A 200 -13.99 3.23 -13.21
CA GLN A 200 -13.86 1.90 -13.81
C GLN A 200 -12.46 1.28 -13.68
N ARG A 201 -11.46 2.05 -13.24
CA ARG A 201 -10.07 1.58 -13.07
C ARG A 201 -9.98 0.52 -11.97
N VAL A 202 -8.97 -0.35 -12.05
CA VAL A 202 -8.68 -1.33 -10.98
C VAL A 202 -8.18 -0.61 -9.75
N VAL A 203 -7.22 0.31 -9.91
CA VAL A 203 -6.65 1.11 -8.81
C VAL A 203 -6.73 2.60 -9.15
N ALA A 204 -7.23 3.41 -8.21
CA ALA A 204 -7.27 4.86 -8.33
C ALA A 204 -6.95 5.53 -6.99
N SER A 205 -6.27 6.68 -7.00
CA SER A 205 -5.99 7.40 -5.76
C SER A 205 -7.27 8.08 -5.25
N LEU A 206 -7.45 8.08 -3.93
CA LEU A 206 -8.50 8.82 -3.23
C LEU A 206 -8.00 10.16 -2.66
N ALA A 207 -6.72 10.51 -2.86
CA ALA A 207 -6.11 11.72 -2.30
C ALA A 207 -6.93 12.99 -2.59
N THR A 208 -7.42 13.14 -3.83
CA THR A 208 -8.20 14.30 -4.28
C THR A 208 -9.72 14.13 -4.13
N GLN A 209 -10.17 13.13 -3.36
CA GLN A 209 -11.58 12.74 -3.24
C GLN A 209 -12.12 12.92 -1.80
N PRO A 210 -12.10 14.14 -1.23
CA PRO A 210 -12.40 14.38 0.19
C PRO A 210 -13.83 13.94 0.58
N LYS A 211 -14.81 14.15 -0.30
CA LYS A 211 -16.20 13.72 -0.06
C LYS A 211 -16.33 12.22 0.10
N THR A 212 -15.63 11.47 -0.75
CA THR A 212 -15.65 10.02 -0.75
C THR A 212 -14.92 9.47 0.48
N ARG A 213 -13.76 10.04 0.81
CA ARG A 213 -13.00 9.69 2.01
C ARG A 213 -13.83 9.86 3.28
N LYS A 214 -14.46 11.03 3.46
CA LYS A 214 -15.34 11.30 4.60
C LYS A 214 -16.49 10.29 4.71
N PHE A 215 -17.15 9.98 3.59
CA PHE A 215 -18.21 8.97 3.56
C PHE A 215 -17.70 7.58 4.02
N ILE A 216 -16.53 7.16 3.56
CA ILE A 216 -15.93 5.87 3.95
C ILE A 216 -15.59 5.86 5.44
N GLU A 217 -14.98 6.93 5.95
CA GLU A 217 -14.63 7.07 7.36
C GLU A 217 -15.85 6.97 8.28
N GLU A 218 -16.94 7.67 7.94
CA GLU A 218 -18.21 7.61 8.66
C GLU A 218 -18.85 6.22 8.55
N ALA A 219 -18.92 5.65 7.35
CA ALA A 219 -19.61 4.39 7.10
C ALA A 219 -18.92 3.16 7.72
N PHE A 220 -17.60 3.22 7.91
CA PHE A 220 -16.80 2.15 8.51
C PHE A 220 -16.31 2.48 9.94
N ASN A 221 -16.59 3.69 10.43
CA ASN A 221 -16.17 4.21 11.73
C ASN A 221 -14.66 4.03 11.96
N LEU A 222 -13.86 4.65 11.09
CA LEU A 222 -12.38 4.64 11.12
C LEU A 222 -11.82 5.93 10.51
N SER A 223 -10.53 6.23 10.74
CA SER A 223 -9.81 7.27 10.02
C SER A 223 -8.89 6.66 8.97
N LEU A 224 -9.02 7.11 7.72
CA LEU A 224 -8.15 6.65 6.63
C LEU A 224 -6.74 7.26 6.78
N ASP A 225 -6.63 8.49 7.29
CA ASP A 225 -5.34 9.15 7.53
C ASP A 225 -4.55 8.45 8.65
N GLU A 226 -5.20 8.08 9.76
CA GLU A 226 -4.53 7.34 10.83
C GLU A 226 -4.01 5.98 10.34
N LEU A 227 -4.79 5.29 9.49
CA LEU A 227 -4.37 4.02 8.88
C LEU A 227 -3.21 4.18 7.91
N ALA A 228 -3.12 5.31 7.21
CA ALA A 228 -1.99 5.66 6.34
C ALA A 228 -0.75 6.11 7.13
N GLY A 229 -0.76 6.08 8.47
CA GLY A 229 0.35 6.56 9.28
C GLY A 229 0.44 8.09 9.33
N GLY A 230 -0.63 8.78 8.93
CA GLY A 230 -0.78 10.21 9.08
C GLY A 230 -0.76 10.59 10.56
N THR A 231 0.35 11.20 11.00
CA THR A 231 0.28 12.06 12.18
C THR A 231 -0.57 13.25 11.76
N SER A 232 -1.79 13.34 12.26
CA SER A 232 -2.71 14.45 12.00
C SER A 232 -1.98 15.79 12.18
N LEU A 233 -1.73 16.50 11.08
CA LEU A 233 -1.11 17.83 11.09
C LEU A 233 -2.11 18.94 11.46
N THR A 234 -3.31 18.60 11.93
CA THR A 234 -4.35 19.58 12.29
C THR A 234 -4.41 19.93 13.78
N SER A 235 -3.34 19.71 14.55
CA SER A 235 -3.28 20.16 15.95
C SER A 235 -1.89 20.64 16.36
N ARG A 236 -1.39 21.68 15.70
CA ARG A 236 -0.35 22.57 16.25
C ARG A 236 -0.68 24.02 15.89
N ASN A 237 -1.75 24.51 16.49
CA ASN A 237 -1.89 25.92 16.81
C ASN A 237 -2.38 25.98 18.25
N HIS A 238 -1.44 26.15 19.18
CA HIS A 238 -1.53 26.95 20.40
C HIS A 238 -0.12 27.17 20.92
#